data_AF-A0A151ZJ76-F1
#
_entry.id   AF-A0A151ZJ76-F1
#
_cell.length_a   1.000
_cell.length_b   1.000
_cell.length_c   1.000
_cell.angle_alpha   90.00
_cell.angle_beta   90.00
_cell.angle_gamma   90.00
#
_symmetry.space_group_name_H-M   'P 1'
#
loop_
_entity.id
_entity.type
_entity.pdbx_description
1 polymer ?
#
loop_
_entity_poly.entity_id
_entity_poly.type
_entity_poly.pdbx_seq_one_letter_code
_entity_poly.pdbx_strand_id
1 'polypeptide(L)'
;MSTPLYNDLAKPTADFIKKDFPDNFQFEGTAKHKYGSVVFTSNLKKDFVGTVNPKFDIGKFVNKNGTVSISIDTNKFEKVETTIENLFPGLKSILTADSKKLAANLTVVVKPRSDVFLTVADKLIDKTITLTSLYKPNSRVQVGGDVTVDLKALNKNPTFNLGAQYNINDASYLKVKINDASKAAFGYTLNYDSKTKISTAWAINTRDLSAAGAHTFGVNITSTF
;
A
#
# COMPACT_ATOMS: atom_id res chain seq x y z
N MET A 1 -17.79 -15.80 14.39
CA MET A 1 -17.33 -14.73 13.48
C MET A 1 -15.90 -15.09 13.08
N SER A 2 -15.58 -15.26 11.79
CA SER A 2 -14.20 -15.52 11.37
C SER A 2 -13.38 -14.25 11.53
N THR A 3 -12.39 -14.25 12.41
CA THR A 3 -11.44 -13.16 12.54
C THR A 3 -10.76 -12.96 11.18
N PRO A 4 -10.77 -11.74 10.58
CA PRO A 4 -10.07 -11.49 9.32
C PRO A 4 -8.59 -11.90 9.45
N LEU A 5 -8.02 -12.45 8.39
CA LEU A 5 -6.63 -12.89 8.34
C LEU A 5 -5.69 -11.71 8.65
N TYR A 6 -4.96 -11.77 9.76
CA TYR A 6 -3.52 -11.50 9.76
C TYR A 6 -3.02 -10.24 9.01
N ASN A 7 -2.68 -10.49 7.73
CA ASN A 7 -2.20 -9.52 6.74
C ASN A 7 -3.15 -8.35 6.47
N ASP A 8 -4.44 -8.55 6.67
CA ASP A 8 -5.46 -7.53 6.44
C ASP A 8 -5.56 -6.54 7.61
N LEU A 9 -4.70 -6.63 8.65
CA LEU A 9 -4.76 -5.72 9.80
C LEU A 9 -3.79 -4.53 9.71
N ALA A 10 -2.60 -4.71 9.14
CA ALA A 10 -1.63 -3.63 8.89
C ALA A 10 -1.82 -2.94 7.53
N LYS A 11 -2.23 -3.74 6.54
CA LYS A 11 -2.49 -3.31 5.18
C LYS A 11 -3.51 -2.18 5.08
N PRO A 12 -4.60 -2.12 5.86
CA PRO A 12 -5.57 -1.03 5.80
C PRO A 12 -4.93 0.34 6.04
N THR A 13 -4.01 0.45 7.01
CA THR A 13 -3.37 1.73 7.31
C THR A 13 -2.29 2.07 6.30
N ALA A 14 -1.47 1.10 5.89
CA ALA A 14 -0.49 1.32 4.83
C ALA A 14 -1.17 1.74 3.51
N ASP A 15 -2.27 1.07 3.16
CA ASP A 15 -3.10 1.40 2.00
C ASP A 15 -3.76 2.77 2.16
N PHE A 16 -4.24 3.09 3.36
CA PHE A 16 -4.85 4.38 3.68
C PHE A 16 -3.88 5.55 3.39
N ILE A 17 -2.62 5.41 3.80
CA ILE A 17 -1.59 6.45 3.61
C ILE A 17 -1.02 6.48 2.19
N LYS A 18 -0.86 5.33 1.54
CA LYS A 18 -0.10 5.24 0.29
C LYS A 18 -0.94 5.26 -0.97
N LYS A 19 -2.16 4.72 -0.93
CA LYS A 19 -3.02 4.64 -2.12
C LYS A 19 -3.78 5.95 -2.32
N ASP A 20 -4.24 6.14 -3.56
CA ASP A 20 -5.13 7.23 -3.97
C ASP A 20 -4.48 8.62 -4.05
N PHE A 21 -3.15 8.62 -4.13
CA PHE A 21 -2.35 9.83 -4.38
C PHE A 21 -1.47 9.65 -5.62
N PRO A 22 -2.04 9.50 -6.83
CA PRO A 22 -1.24 9.46 -8.05
C PRO A 22 -0.45 10.77 -8.22
N ASP A 23 0.81 10.65 -8.63
CA ASP A 23 1.71 11.77 -8.91
C ASP A 23 1.96 11.96 -10.43
N ASN A 24 1.31 11.15 -11.26
CA ASN A 24 1.38 11.14 -12.72
C ASN A 24 0.06 10.60 -13.30
N PHE A 25 -0.04 10.56 -14.63
CA PHE A 25 -1.18 9.94 -15.31
C PHE A 25 -0.90 8.44 -15.52
N GLN A 26 -1.76 7.60 -14.94
CA GLN A 26 -1.61 6.16 -14.91
C GLN A 26 -2.92 5.46 -15.29
N PHE A 27 -2.80 4.36 -16.01
CA PHE A 27 -3.87 3.39 -16.18
C PHE A 27 -3.39 2.00 -15.71
N GLU A 28 -4.18 1.35 -14.88
CA GLU A 28 -3.94 0.01 -14.35
C GLU A 28 -5.11 -0.91 -14.75
N GLY A 29 -4.82 -1.98 -15.48
CA GLY A 29 -5.78 -3.03 -15.83
C GLY A 29 -5.42 -4.32 -15.13
N THR A 30 -6.37 -4.97 -14.45
CA THR A 30 -6.17 -6.31 -13.86
C THR A 30 -7.07 -7.33 -14.56
N ALA A 31 -6.47 -8.28 -15.26
CA ALA A 31 -7.16 -9.44 -15.81
C ALA A 31 -7.14 -10.58 -14.80
N LYS A 32 -8.31 -11.07 -14.37
CA LYS A 32 -8.40 -12.19 -13.41
C LYS A 32 -8.69 -13.52 -14.12
N HIS A 33 -8.00 -14.58 -13.69
CA HIS A 33 -8.23 -15.95 -14.15
C HIS A 33 -8.26 -16.93 -12.98
N LYS A 34 -8.78 -18.15 -13.19
CA LYS A 34 -8.90 -19.20 -12.15
C LYS A 34 -7.57 -19.54 -11.45
N TYR A 35 -6.44 -19.30 -12.12
CA TYR A 35 -5.10 -19.68 -11.66
C TYR A 35 -4.21 -18.48 -11.31
N GLY A 36 -4.74 -17.25 -11.37
CA GLY A 36 -3.94 -16.07 -11.15
C GLY A 36 -4.54 -14.78 -11.69
N SER A 37 -3.72 -13.75 -11.76
CA SER A 37 -4.10 -12.47 -12.37
C SER A 37 -2.92 -11.87 -13.11
N VAL A 38 -3.20 -11.06 -14.12
CA VAL A 38 -2.21 -10.26 -14.82
C VAL A 38 -2.53 -8.79 -14.59
N VAL A 39 -1.58 -8.04 -14.04
CA VAL A 39 -1.72 -6.60 -13.88
C VAL A 39 -0.91 -5.91 -14.98
N PHE A 40 -1.61 -5.12 -15.79
CA PHE A 40 -1.06 -4.22 -16.79
C PHE A 40 -1.01 -2.83 -16.19
N THR A 41 0.13 -2.18 -16.25
CA THR A 41 0.25 -0.79 -15.82
C THR A 41 0.85 0.01 -16.96
N SER A 42 0.19 1.09 -17.34
CA SER A 42 0.74 2.11 -18.23
C SER A 42 0.89 3.41 -17.47
N ASN A 43 2.05 4.03 -17.60
CA ASN A 43 2.34 5.30 -16.96
C ASN A 43 2.77 6.31 -18.03
N LEU A 44 2.05 7.42 -18.09
CA LEU A 44 2.41 8.60 -18.87
C LEU A 44 3.29 9.48 -17.97
N LYS A 45 4.57 9.11 -17.89
CA LYS A 45 5.64 10.07 -17.59
C LYS A 45 6.10 10.69 -18.91
N LYS A 46 7.21 11.44 -18.88
CA LYS A 46 7.86 12.01 -20.08
C LYS A 46 8.02 10.97 -21.21
N ASP A 47 8.08 9.68 -20.87
CA ASP A 47 7.98 8.54 -21.78
C ASP A 47 6.86 7.56 -21.33
N PHE A 48 6.25 6.84 -22.30
CA PHE A 48 5.28 5.78 -22.02
C PHE A 48 6.01 4.53 -21.48
N VAL A 49 5.65 4.11 -20.27
CA VAL A 49 6.18 2.87 -19.66
C VAL A 49 5.04 1.90 -19.42
N GLY A 50 5.09 0.74 -20.09
CA GLY A 50 4.20 -0.38 -19.87
C GLY A 50 4.86 -1.47 -19.01
N THR A 51 4.15 -2.01 -18.03
CA THR A 51 4.61 -3.16 -17.24
C THR A 51 3.53 -4.25 -17.19
N VAL A 52 3.98 -5.51 -17.15
CA VAL A 52 3.11 -6.69 -17.01
C VAL A 52 3.57 -7.49 -15.82
N ASN A 53 2.67 -7.69 -14.85
CA ASN A 53 2.97 -8.36 -13.59
C ASN A 53 2.01 -9.55 -13.40
N PRO A 54 2.36 -10.75 -13.91
CA PRO A 54 1.63 -11.98 -13.58
C PRO A 54 1.76 -12.34 -12.10
N LYS A 55 0.64 -12.74 -11.51
CA LYS A 55 0.54 -13.31 -10.16
C LYS A 55 -0.10 -14.69 -10.25
N PHE A 56 0.60 -15.70 -9.75
CA PHE A 56 0.10 -17.07 -9.65
C PHE A 56 -0.29 -17.38 -8.22
N ASP A 57 -1.51 -17.89 -8.03
CA ASP A 57 -1.99 -18.36 -6.73
C ASP A 57 -1.90 -19.89 -6.68
N ILE A 58 -0.91 -20.39 -5.95
CA ILE A 58 -0.70 -21.83 -5.74
C ILE A 58 -1.22 -22.29 -4.37
N GLY A 59 -2.02 -21.48 -3.66
CA GLY A 59 -2.58 -21.82 -2.35
C GLY A 59 -3.44 -23.10 -2.35
N LYS A 60 -3.85 -23.60 -3.52
CA LYS A 60 -4.52 -24.90 -3.67
C LYS A 60 -3.57 -26.11 -3.60
N PHE A 61 -2.27 -25.90 -3.77
CA PHE A 61 -1.23 -26.94 -3.79
C PHE A 61 -0.41 -26.99 -2.49
N VAL A 62 -0.56 -25.99 -1.63
CA VAL A 62 0.07 -25.92 -0.31
C VAL A 62 -1.02 -26.16 0.73
N ASN A 63 -0.69 -26.92 1.79
CA ASN A 63 -1.64 -27.29 2.85
C ASN A 63 -2.40 -26.06 3.40
N LYS A 64 -3.64 -26.26 3.89
CA LYS A 64 -4.72 -25.25 4.14
C LYS A 64 -4.34 -23.98 4.94
N ASN A 65 -3.13 -23.90 5.48
CA ASN A 65 -2.64 -22.81 6.33
C ASN A 65 -1.60 -21.91 5.65
N GLY A 66 -1.23 -22.12 4.38
CA GLY A 66 -0.23 -21.29 3.68
C GLY A 66 -0.64 -20.85 2.28
N THR A 67 -0.36 -19.60 1.93
CA THR A 67 -0.53 -19.05 0.58
C THR A 67 0.81 -18.63 0.01
N VAL A 68 1.29 -19.34 -1.00
CA VAL A 68 2.50 -18.95 -1.74
C VAL A 68 2.08 -18.12 -2.95
N SER A 69 2.66 -16.93 -3.12
CA SER A 69 2.35 -16.00 -4.21
C SER A 69 3.59 -15.68 -5.02
N ILE A 70 3.68 -16.19 -6.25
CA ILE A 70 4.81 -15.87 -7.13
C ILE A 70 4.42 -14.66 -7.98
N SER A 71 5.18 -13.57 -7.88
CA SER A 71 4.99 -12.35 -8.67
C SER A 71 6.22 -12.12 -9.53
N ILE A 72 6.10 -12.29 -10.85
CA ILE A 72 7.23 -12.09 -11.77
C ILE A 72 7.05 -10.72 -12.42
N ASP A 73 7.99 -9.80 -12.23
CA ASP A 73 8.04 -8.53 -12.96
C ASP A 73 8.85 -8.73 -14.25
N THR A 74 8.26 -8.48 -15.41
CA THR A 74 8.90 -8.74 -16.72
C THR A 74 10.04 -7.78 -17.05
N ASN A 75 10.16 -6.65 -16.35
CA ASN A 75 11.28 -5.74 -16.56
C ASN A 75 12.53 -6.16 -15.79
N LYS A 76 12.33 -6.95 -14.73
CA LYS A 76 13.33 -7.32 -13.73
C LYS A 76 12.85 -8.60 -13.08
N PHE A 77 13.37 -9.76 -13.50
CA PHE A 77 13.16 -11.08 -12.86
C PHE A 77 13.72 -11.06 -11.41
N GLU A 78 13.08 -10.30 -10.52
CA GLU A 78 13.72 -9.83 -9.30
C GLU A 78 13.00 -10.20 -8.02
N LYS A 79 11.75 -10.71 -8.02
CA LYS A 79 11.04 -10.95 -6.75
C LYS A 79 10.29 -12.29 -6.68
N VAL A 80 10.52 -13.05 -5.61
CA VAL A 80 9.75 -14.22 -5.20
C VAL A 80 9.26 -13.99 -3.77
N GLU A 81 7.94 -13.88 -3.57
CA GLU A 81 7.37 -13.62 -2.25
C GLU A 81 6.69 -14.86 -1.68
N THR A 82 7.24 -15.42 -0.59
CA THR A 82 6.66 -16.57 0.09
C THR A 82 5.97 -16.09 1.37
N THR A 83 4.64 -16.04 1.35
CA THR A 83 3.86 -15.72 2.54
C THR A 83 3.49 -17.01 3.29
N ILE A 84 3.88 -17.12 4.56
CA ILE A 84 3.46 -18.23 5.43
C ILE A 84 2.48 -17.66 6.46
N GLU A 85 1.28 -18.21 6.52
CA GLU A 85 0.23 -17.73 7.42
C GLU A 85 0.09 -18.67 8.63
N ASN A 86 -0.38 -18.14 9.76
CA ASN A 86 -0.90 -18.92 10.89
C ASN A 86 0.09 -19.91 11.57
N LEU A 87 1.33 -19.49 11.87
CA LEU A 87 2.20 -20.29 12.75
C LEU A 87 1.61 -20.44 14.16
N PHE A 88 0.93 -19.39 14.66
CA PHE A 88 0.08 -19.37 15.85
C PHE A 88 -1.05 -18.32 15.65
N PRO A 89 -2.17 -18.38 16.40
CA PRO A 89 -3.23 -17.36 16.32
C PRO A 89 -2.66 -15.95 16.54
N GLY A 90 -2.77 -15.09 15.54
CA GLY A 90 -2.36 -13.68 15.64
C GLY A 90 -0.88 -13.40 15.33
N LEU A 91 -0.10 -14.37 14.83
CA LEU A 91 1.25 -14.11 14.30
C LEU A 91 1.33 -14.47 12.82
N LYS A 92 1.89 -13.56 12.02
CA LYS A 92 2.17 -13.78 10.60
C LYS A 92 3.61 -13.42 10.25
N SER A 93 4.25 -14.28 9.47
CA SER A 93 5.62 -14.10 9.00
C SER A 93 5.63 -14.07 7.48
N ILE A 94 6.15 -12.98 6.90
CA ILE A 94 6.29 -12.85 5.45
C ILE A 94 7.78 -12.97 5.12
N LEU A 95 8.14 -13.99 4.36
CA LEU A 95 9.49 -14.14 3.83
C LEU A 95 9.49 -13.68 2.37
N THR A 96 10.24 -12.62 2.09
CA THR A 96 10.34 -12.08 0.73
C THR A 96 11.74 -12.32 0.20
N ALA A 97 11.90 -13.22 -0.76
CA ALA A 97 13.18 -13.44 -1.43
C ALA A 97 13.23 -12.62 -2.72
N ASP A 98 14.10 -11.61 -2.76
CA ASP A 98 14.41 -10.88 -3.99
C ASP A 98 15.71 -11.46 -4.59
N SER A 99 15.82 -11.51 -5.92
CA SER A 99 16.99 -12.08 -6.61
C SER A 99 18.31 -11.36 -6.28
N LYS A 100 18.22 -10.15 -5.72
CA LYS A 100 19.37 -9.38 -5.24
C LYS A 100 19.54 -9.38 -3.72
N LYS A 101 18.48 -9.72 -2.95
CA LYS A 101 18.48 -9.71 -1.48
C LYS A 101 17.43 -10.68 -0.90
N LEU A 102 17.83 -11.61 -0.05
CA LEU A 102 16.88 -12.39 0.76
C LEU A 102 16.38 -11.50 1.90
N ALA A 103 15.12 -11.04 1.93
CA ALA A 103 14.58 -10.21 3.02
C ALA A 103 13.58 -10.95 3.91
N ALA A 104 13.82 -10.96 5.22
CA ALA A 104 12.85 -11.40 6.22
C ALA A 104 12.17 -10.18 6.84
N ASN A 105 10.84 -10.16 6.86
CA ASN A 105 10.06 -9.10 7.50
C ASN A 105 9.23 -9.70 8.64
N LEU A 106 9.30 -9.07 9.81
CA LEU A 106 8.42 -9.40 10.93
C LEU A 106 7.38 -8.29 11.06
N THR A 107 6.10 -8.64 11.08
CA THR A 107 5.01 -7.67 11.30
C THR A 107 4.17 -8.12 12.48
N VAL A 108 4.09 -7.25 13.48
CA VAL A 108 3.24 -7.42 14.66
C VAL A 108 2.14 -6.35 14.61
N VAL A 109 0.91 -6.80 14.56
CA VAL A 109 -0.31 -5.99 14.63
C VAL A 109 -1.03 -6.25 15.95
N VAL A 110 -1.31 -5.17 16.67
CA VAL A 110 -2.13 -5.17 17.88
C VAL A 110 -3.40 -4.38 17.60
N LYS A 111 -4.55 -4.94 17.97
CA LYS A 111 -5.86 -4.32 17.79
C LYS A 111 -6.50 -4.07 19.16
N PRO A 112 -6.14 -2.98 19.87
CA PRO A 112 -6.64 -2.74 21.22
C PRO A 112 -8.15 -2.49 21.25
N ARG A 113 -8.72 -2.00 20.13
CA ARG A 113 -10.17 -1.78 19.95
C ARG A 113 -10.59 -2.10 18.51
N SER A 114 -11.89 -2.29 18.27
CA SER A 114 -12.45 -2.58 16.93
C SER A 114 -12.11 -1.50 15.89
N ASP A 115 -11.92 -0.27 16.35
CA ASP A 115 -11.69 0.97 15.60
C ASP A 115 -10.24 1.47 15.62
N VAL A 116 -9.32 0.79 16.31
CA VAL A 116 -7.90 1.18 16.42
C VAL A 116 -7.00 0.03 15.98
N PHE A 117 -6.12 0.30 15.04
CA PHE A 117 -5.09 -0.62 14.58
C PHE A 117 -3.73 -0.07 14.93
N LEU A 118 -2.86 -0.87 15.55
CA LEU A 118 -1.46 -0.53 15.80
C LEU A 118 -0.58 -1.58 15.11
N THR A 119 0.32 -1.17 14.23
CA THR A 119 1.25 -2.09 13.57
C THR A 119 2.69 -1.68 13.86
N VAL A 120 3.51 -2.65 14.24
CA VAL A 120 4.96 -2.59 14.25
C VAL A 120 5.47 -3.52 13.16
N ALA A 121 6.08 -2.95 12.12
CA ALA A 121 6.74 -3.73 11.08
C ALA A 121 8.24 -3.51 11.19
N ASP A 122 8.99 -4.60 11.38
CA ASP A 122 10.44 -4.62 11.25
C ASP A 122 10.80 -5.25 9.90
N LYS A 123 11.46 -4.44 9.08
CA LYS A 123 12.19 -4.94 7.92
C LYS A 123 13.62 -5.20 8.35
N LEU A 124 13.89 -6.42 8.82
CA LEU A 124 15.18 -6.80 9.43
C LEU A 124 16.39 -6.43 8.56
N ILE A 125 16.22 -6.41 7.23
CA ILE A 125 17.30 -6.13 6.27
C ILE A 125 17.44 -4.66 5.96
N ASP A 126 16.32 -3.97 5.81
CA ASP A 126 16.34 -2.52 5.67
C ASP A 126 16.74 -1.86 7.01
N LYS A 127 16.64 -2.62 8.12
CA LYS A 127 16.79 -2.19 9.51
C LYS A 127 15.91 -0.98 9.76
N THR A 128 14.63 -1.11 9.43
CA THR A 128 13.64 -0.04 9.64
C THR A 128 12.51 -0.55 10.49
N ILE A 129 12.11 0.23 11.48
CA ILE A 129 10.89 0.00 12.26
C ILE A 129 9.84 0.99 11.81
N THR A 130 8.68 0.50 11.40
CA THR A 130 7.51 1.33 11.08
C THR A 130 6.42 1.10 12.12
N LEU A 131 6.02 2.17 12.80
CA LEU A 131 4.83 2.23 13.64
C LEU A 131 3.68 2.81 12.83
N THR A 132 2.51 2.21 12.87
CA THR A 132 1.38 2.65 12.05
C THR A 132 0.08 2.58 12.83
N SER A 133 -0.77 3.61 12.71
CA SER A 133 -2.06 3.70 13.40
C SER A 133 -3.21 4.13 12.48
N LEU A 134 -4.37 3.51 12.63
CA LEU A 134 -5.62 3.90 11.94
C LEU A 134 -6.75 3.94 12.94
N TYR A 135 -7.50 5.03 12.91
CA TYR A 135 -8.66 5.31 13.72
C TYR A 135 -9.85 5.62 12.83
N LYS A 136 -10.99 4.97 13.08
CA LYS A 136 -12.24 5.17 12.33
C LYS A 136 -13.34 5.65 13.26
N PRO A 137 -13.43 6.97 13.55
CA PRO A 137 -14.42 7.50 14.50
C PRO A 137 -15.86 7.23 14.08
N ASN A 138 -16.14 7.15 12.76
CA ASN A 138 -17.45 6.82 12.22
C ASN A 138 -17.32 6.28 10.78
N SER A 139 -18.46 6.01 10.11
CA SER A 139 -18.48 5.47 8.75
C SER A 139 -17.97 6.43 7.67
N ARG A 140 -17.91 7.74 7.96
CA ARG A 140 -17.47 8.76 6.99
C ARG A 140 -16.03 9.18 7.18
N VAL A 141 -15.50 9.14 8.38
CA VAL A 141 -14.18 9.69 8.70
C VAL A 141 -13.22 8.59 9.10
N GLN A 142 -12.00 8.65 8.54
CA GLN A 142 -10.88 7.81 8.95
C GLN A 142 -9.64 8.69 9.08
N VAL A 143 -8.86 8.47 10.13
CA VAL A 143 -7.60 9.19 10.39
C VAL A 143 -6.53 8.16 10.66
N GLY A 144 -5.35 8.33 10.08
CA GLY A 144 -4.27 7.39 10.31
C GLY A 144 -2.93 8.00 9.99
N GLY A 145 -1.88 7.29 10.35
CA GLY A 145 -0.52 7.73 10.12
C GLY A 145 0.49 6.64 10.36
N ASP A 146 1.70 6.90 9.92
CA ASP A 146 2.86 6.07 10.20
C ASP A 146 4.07 6.92 10.59
N VAL A 147 4.96 6.30 11.37
CA VAL A 147 6.28 6.81 11.70
C VAL A 147 7.26 5.70 11.37
N THR A 148 8.30 6.01 10.60
CA THR A 148 9.36 5.07 10.25
C THR A 148 10.71 5.57 10.75
N VAL A 149 11.40 4.71 11.49
CA VAL A 149 12.75 4.93 12.02
C VAL A 149 13.74 4.07 11.23
N ASP A 150 14.84 4.68 10.80
CA ASP A 150 15.97 4.01 10.14
C ASP A 150 17.05 3.66 11.18
N LEU A 151 17.21 2.38 11.48
CA LEU A 151 18.17 1.90 12.47
C LEU A 151 19.61 1.83 11.92
N LYS A 152 19.85 2.08 10.62
CA LYS A 152 21.21 2.25 10.07
C LYS A 152 21.71 3.67 10.26
N ALA A 153 20.80 4.63 10.30
CA ALA A 153 21.11 6.05 10.42
C ALA A 153 20.44 6.62 11.68
N LEU A 154 20.94 6.25 12.86
CA LEU A 154 20.36 6.66 14.15
C LEU A 154 20.30 8.18 14.37
N ASN A 155 21.11 8.95 13.64
CA ASN A 155 21.11 10.41 13.67
C ASN A 155 20.13 11.04 12.67
N LYS A 156 19.47 10.23 11.83
CA LYS A 156 18.47 10.70 10.87
C LYS A 156 17.13 10.84 11.58
N ASN A 157 16.46 11.97 11.38
CA ASN A 157 15.12 12.17 11.92
C ASN A 157 14.16 11.08 11.41
N PRO A 158 13.26 10.57 12.28
CA PRO A 158 12.18 9.70 11.86
C PRO A 158 11.35 10.36 10.75
N THR A 159 10.92 9.55 9.79
CA THR A 159 9.97 9.98 8.76
C THR A 159 8.54 9.70 9.23
N PHE A 160 7.57 10.52 8.82
CA PHE A 160 6.19 10.29 9.19
C PHE A 160 5.23 10.63 8.07
N ASN A 161 4.07 9.97 8.08
CA ASN A 161 2.92 10.33 7.28
C ASN A 161 1.71 10.45 8.20
N LEU A 162 0.89 11.47 7.99
CA LEU A 162 -0.39 11.63 8.65
C LEU A 162 -1.45 11.88 7.57
N GLY A 163 -2.59 11.21 7.66
CA GLY A 163 -3.66 11.37 6.70
C GLY A 163 -5.05 11.30 7.30
N ALA A 164 -5.99 11.88 6.57
CA ALA A 164 -7.41 11.84 6.85
C ALA A 164 -8.18 11.48 5.57
N GLN A 165 -9.28 10.74 5.73
CA GLN A 165 -10.22 10.44 4.66
C GLN A 165 -11.63 10.85 5.09
N TYR A 166 -12.37 11.42 4.14
CA TYR A 166 -13.79 11.73 4.27
C TYR A 166 -14.57 11.05 3.14
N ASN A 167 -15.44 10.09 3.48
CA ASN A 167 -16.37 9.49 2.53
C ASN A 167 -17.52 10.46 2.30
N ILE A 168 -17.63 10.95 1.06
CA ILE A 168 -18.73 11.82 0.64
C ILE A 168 -20.00 10.98 0.51
N ASN A 169 -19.87 9.80 -0.08
CA ASN A 169 -20.91 8.78 -0.22
C ASN A 169 -20.25 7.39 -0.42
N ASP A 170 -21.05 6.36 -0.72
CA ASP A 170 -20.55 4.99 -0.88
C ASP A 170 -19.63 4.81 -2.10
N ALA A 171 -19.72 5.70 -3.08
CA ALA A 171 -18.94 5.66 -4.31
C ALA A 171 -17.75 6.62 -4.31
N SER A 172 -17.63 7.56 -3.37
CA SER A 172 -16.62 8.61 -3.46
C SER A 172 -16.09 9.11 -2.11
N TYR A 173 -14.82 9.50 -2.10
CA TYR A 173 -14.16 10.04 -0.93
C TYR A 173 -13.05 11.02 -1.28
N LEU A 174 -12.75 11.89 -0.30
CA LEU A 174 -11.60 12.76 -0.29
C LEU A 174 -10.55 12.19 0.67
N LYS A 175 -9.28 12.38 0.33
CA LYS A 175 -8.14 12.08 1.20
C LYS A 175 -7.20 13.27 1.27
N VAL A 176 -6.65 13.49 2.44
CA VAL A 176 -5.55 14.43 2.66
C VAL A 176 -4.42 13.69 3.35
N LYS A 177 -3.19 13.99 2.97
CA LYS A 177 -1.99 13.48 3.64
C LYS A 177 -0.95 14.58 3.78
N ILE A 178 -0.23 14.59 4.89
CA ILE A 178 0.98 15.38 5.11
C ILE A 178 2.13 14.46 5.52
N ASN A 179 3.37 14.87 5.28
CA ASN A 179 4.55 14.13 5.71
C ASN A 179 5.70 15.03 6.19
N ASP A 180 6.74 14.41 6.75
CA ASP A 180 7.95 15.07 7.23
C ASP A 180 8.76 15.75 6.11
N ALA A 181 8.53 15.38 4.85
CA ALA A 181 9.13 16.01 3.67
C ALA A 181 8.46 17.34 3.26
N SER A 182 7.61 17.91 4.12
CA SER A 182 6.85 19.14 3.83
C SER A 182 5.99 19.02 2.57
N LYS A 183 5.38 17.85 2.35
CA LYS A 183 4.41 17.66 1.27
C LYS A 183 3.01 17.48 1.83
N ALA A 184 2.07 18.25 1.32
CA ALA A 184 0.64 18.03 1.52
C ALA A 184 0.04 17.49 0.23
N ALA A 185 -0.72 16.40 0.29
CA ALA A 185 -1.39 15.80 -0.84
C ALA A 185 -2.89 15.75 -0.63
N PHE A 186 -3.65 16.13 -1.65
CA PHE A 186 -5.10 16.09 -1.71
C PHE A 186 -5.50 15.10 -2.78
N GLY A 187 -6.34 14.12 -2.43
CA GLY A 187 -6.81 13.08 -3.33
C GLY A 187 -8.33 13.06 -3.37
N TYR A 188 -8.89 12.84 -4.55
CA TYR A 188 -10.30 12.52 -4.75
C TYR A 188 -10.42 11.20 -5.50
N THR A 189 -11.24 10.30 -4.97
CA THR A 189 -11.51 9.00 -5.60
C THR A 189 -12.99 8.83 -5.85
N LEU A 190 -13.30 8.30 -7.02
CA LEU A 190 -14.61 7.84 -7.46
C LEU A 190 -14.53 6.36 -7.85
N ASN A 191 -15.27 5.52 -7.15
CA ASN A 191 -15.59 4.16 -7.57
C ASN A 191 -16.74 4.27 -8.59
N TYR A 192 -16.40 4.30 -9.88
CA TYR A 192 -17.37 4.50 -10.95
C TYR A 192 -18.36 3.31 -11.04
N ASP A 193 -17.83 2.10 -10.89
CA ASP A 193 -18.60 0.86 -10.76
C ASP A 193 -17.83 -0.17 -9.90
N SER A 194 -18.29 -1.43 -9.85
CA SER A 194 -17.65 -2.50 -9.07
C SER A 194 -16.29 -2.96 -9.59
N LYS A 195 -15.90 -2.53 -10.80
CA LYS A 195 -14.69 -2.93 -11.51
C LYS A 195 -13.76 -1.76 -11.79
N THR A 196 -14.27 -0.53 -11.81
CA THR A 196 -13.55 0.66 -12.28
C THR A 196 -13.50 1.73 -11.19
N LYS A 197 -12.28 2.20 -10.92
CA LYS A 197 -11.98 3.26 -9.96
C LYS A 197 -11.15 4.34 -10.63
N ILE A 198 -11.52 5.59 -10.39
CA ILE A 198 -10.82 6.78 -10.86
C ILE A 198 -10.32 7.53 -9.64
N SER A 199 -9.04 7.87 -9.61
CA SER A 199 -8.43 8.66 -8.54
C SER A 199 -7.67 9.83 -9.14
N THR A 200 -7.79 10.99 -8.54
CA THR A 200 -7.04 12.19 -8.89
C THR A 200 -6.34 12.69 -7.65
N ALA A 201 -5.14 13.24 -7.79
CA ALA A 201 -4.47 13.85 -6.66
C ALA A 201 -3.58 15.01 -7.07
N TRP A 202 -3.43 15.93 -6.13
CA TRP A 202 -2.54 17.07 -6.19
C TRP A 202 -1.66 17.08 -4.96
N ALA A 203 -0.35 16.99 -5.15
CA ALA A 203 0.64 17.12 -4.08
C ALA A 203 1.36 18.46 -4.20
N ILE A 204 1.46 19.15 -3.07
CA ILE A 204 2.00 20.49 -2.93
C ILE A 204 3.23 20.41 -2.02
N ASN A 205 4.32 21.03 -2.44
CA ASN A 205 5.45 21.31 -1.55
C ASN A 205 5.09 22.50 -0.66
N THR A 206 4.81 22.25 0.62
CA THR A 206 4.41 23.29 1.57
C THR A 206 5.57 24.15 2.06
N ARG A 207 6.82 23.72 1.82
CA ARG A 207 8.01 24.49 2.16
C ARG A 207 8.35 25.54 1.12
N ASP A 208 8.08 25.25 -0.14
CA ASP A 208 8.29 26.17 -1.25
C ASP A 208 7.13 26.09 -2.23
N LEU A 209 6.21 27.03 -2.09
CA LEU A 209 5.02 27.14 -2.95
C LEU A 209 5.36 27.72 -4.33
N SER A 210 6.52 28.39 -4.46
CA SER A 210 6.91 29.14 -5.66
C SER A 210 7.75 28.33 -6.65
N ALA A 211 8.42 27.27 -6.18
CA ALA A 211 9.28 26.44 -7.02
C ALA A 211 8.51 25.76 -8.16
N ALA A 212 8.92 26.07 -9.40
CA ALA A 212 8.41 25.40 -10.59
C ALA A 212 8.67 23.89 -10.52
N GLY A 213 7.65 23.08 -10.79
CA GLY A 213 7.73 21.61 -10.74
C GLY A 213 7.77 21.01 -9.32
N ALA A 214 7.66 21.80 -8.27
CA ALA A 214 7.59 21.30 -6.89
C ALA A 214 6.24 20.68 -6.53
N HIS A 215 5.21 20.97 -7.33
CA HIS A 215 3.85 20.45 -7.19
C HIS A 215 3.59 19.41 -8.27
N THR A 216 2.89 18.32 -7.92
CA THR A 216 2.59 17.24 -8.86
C THR A 216 1.09 17.01 -8.91
N PHE A 217 0.55 16.86 -10.12
CA PHE A 217 -0.82 16.43 -10.34
C PHE A 217 -0.82 15.07 -11.02
N GLY A 218 -1.71 14.18 -10.57
CA GLY A 218 -1.83 12.85 -11.12
C GLY A 218 -3.26 12.37 -11.21
N VAL A 219 -3.46 11.40 -12.10
CA VAL A 219 -4.73 10.70 -12.32
C VAL A 219 -4.40 9.22 -12.45
N ASN A 220 -5.15 8.37 -11.76
CA ASN A 220 -5.05 6.92 -11.93
C ASN A 220 -6.43 6.35 -12.23
N ILE A 221 -6.52 5.56 -13.29
CA ILE A 221 -7.71 4.77 -13.64
C ILE A 221 -7.36 3.30 -13.44
N THR A 222 -8.04 2.64 -12.51
CA THR A 222 -7.88 1.21 -12.25
C THR A 222 -9.12 0.47 -12.71
N SER A 223 -8.97 -0.56 -13.54
CA SER A 223 -10.08 -1.41 -13.98
C SER A 223 -9.75 -2.90 -13.82
N THR A 224 -10.73 -3.69 -13.42
CA THR A 224 -10.63 -5.17 -13.33
C THR A 224 -11.57 -5.82 -14.33
N PHE A 225 -11.05 -6.76 -15.12
CA PHE A 225 -11.83 -7.52 -16.11
C PHE A 225 -11.60 -9.03 -15.99
#